data_AF-A0A7J9D7E7-F1
#
_entry.id   AF-A0A7J9D7E7-F1
#
_cell.length_a   1.000
_cell.length_b   1.000
_cell.length_c   1.000
_cell.angle_alpha   90.00
_cell.angle_beta   90.00
_cell.angle_gamma   90.00
#
_symmetry.space_group_name_H-M   'P 1'
#
loop_
_entity.id
_entity.type
_entity.pdbx_description
1 polymer ?
#
loop_
_entity_poly.entity_id
_entity_poly.type
_entity_poly.pdbx_seq_one_letter_code
_entity_poly.pdbx_strand_id
1 'polypeptide(L)' 'MNRLVVGPMTTLKYNEWWVRRINDNSPKPSQGNSQSLEEHLRVVPSELEIIRQDFERRNAELERR' A
#
# COMPACT_ATOMS: atom_id res chain seq x y z
N MET A 1 42.71 1.75 -32.52
CA MET A 1 41.62 2.20 -31.62
C MET A 1 40.34 2.24 -32.44
N ASN A 2 39.41 1.33 -32.17
CA ASN A 2 38.12 1.33 -32.87
C ASN A 2 37.24 2.40 -32.23
N ARG A 3 37.01 3.50 -32.95
CA ARG A 3 36.10 4.57 -32.53
C ARG A 3 34.68 4.01 -32.57
N LEU A 4 34.09 3.75 -31.41
CA LEU A 4 32.67 3.43 -31.30
C LEU A 4 31.89 4.66 -31.76
N VAL A 5 31.38 4.62 -33.00
CA VAL A 5 30.50 5.67 -33.52
C VAL A 5 29.14 5.48 -32.87
N VAL A 6 28.96 6.12 -31.71
CA VAL A 6 27.64 6.29 -31.09
C VAL A 6 26.90 7.33 -31.94
N GLY A 7 26.15 6.86 -32.93
CA GLY A 7 25.31 7.74 -33.74
C GLY A 7 24.20 8.38 -32.89
N PRO A 8 23.67 9.55 -33.25
CA PRO A 8 22.56 10.21 -32.53
C PRO A 8 21.30 9.34 -32.41
N MET A 9 21.15 8.32 -33.27
CA MET A 9 20.02 7.40 -33.30
C MET A 9 19.92 6.46 -32.09
N THR A 10 21.05 6.12 -31.44
CA THR A 10 21.06 5.33 -30.20
C THR A 10 20.59 6.14 -28.99
N THR A 11 20.78 7.47 -29.01
CA THR A 11 20.36 8.36 -27.91
C THR A 11 18.84 8.52 -27.87
N LEU A 12 18.19 8.62 -29.03
CA LEU A 12 16.73 8.71 -29.10
C LEU A 12 16.05 7.44 -28.59
N LYS A 13 16.49 6.26 -29.06
CA LYS A 13 15.95 4.96 -28.57
C LYS A 13 16.21 4.75 -27.08
N TYR A 14 17.37 5.18 -26.57
CA TYR A 14 17.67 5.11 -25.13
C TYR A 14 16.72 6.01 -24.32
N ASN A 15 16.48 7.24 -24.77
CA ASN A 15 15.57 8.16 -24.09
C ASN A 15 14.12 7.66 -24.12
N GLU A 16 13.64 7.14 -25.24
CA GLU A 16 12.30 6.54 -25.34
C GLU A 16 12.16 5.32 -24.42
N TRP A 17 13.18 4.45 -24.37
CA TRP A 17 13.23 3.30 -23.46
C TRP A 17 13.24 3.74 -21.99
N TRP A 18 13.98 4.79 -21.65
CA TRP A 18 14.08 5.32 -20.30
C TRP A 18 12.77 5.99 -19.83
N VAL A 19 12.14 6.81 -20.68
CA VAL A 19 10.84 7.45 -20.39
C VAL A 19 9.75 6.40 -20.18
N ARG A 20 9.75 5.33 -20.97
CA ARG A 20 8.79 4.22 -20.83
C ARG A 20 8.95 3.49 -19.49
N ARG A 21 10.19 3.25 -19.04
CA ARG A 21 10.47 2.66 -17.71
C ARG A 21 10.00 3.54 -16.55
N ILE A 22 10.15 4.86 -16.63
CA ILE A 22 9.66 5.76 -15.57
C ILE A 22 8.14 5.64 -15.41
N ASN A 23 7.42 5.55 -16.53
CA ASN A 23 5.95 5.43 -16.50
C ASN A 23 5.46 4.00 -16.19
N ASP A 24 6.23 2.97 -16.55
CA ASP A 24 5.86 1.57 -16.27
C ASP A 24 6.19 1.12 -14.83
N ASN A 25 7.08 1.84 -14.12
CA ASN A 25 7.47 1.53 -12.74
C ASN A 25 6.63 2.24 -11.68
N SER A 26 5.68 3.11 -12.04
CA SER A 26 4.68 3.54 -11.07
C SER A 26 3.75 2.34 -10.86
N PRO A 27 3.81 1.64 -9.70
CA PRO A 27 2.82 0.61 -9.43
C PRO A 27 1.47 1.31 -9.53
N LYS A 28 0.66 0.87 -10.50
CA LYS A 28 -0.74 1.27 -10.62
C LYS A 28 -1.30 1.17 -9.20
N PRO A 29 -1.75 2.26 -8.55
CA PRO A 29 -2.23 2.18 -7.18
C PRO A 29 -3.28 1.09 -7.20
N SER A 30 -3.05 0.04 -6.42
CA SER A 30 -3.84 -1.17 -6.45
C SER A 30 -5.29 -0.76 -6.21
N GLN A 31 -6.06 -0.69 -7.29
CA GLN A 31 -7.44 -0.23 -7.29
C GLN A 31 -8.37 -1.22 -6.55
N GLY A 32 -7.80 -2.28 -5.95
CA GLY A 32 -8.47 -3.24 -5.09
C GLY A 32 -8.31 -2.97 -3.59
N ASN A 33 -7.60 -1.90 -3.19
CA ASN A 33 -7.32 -1.59 -1.79
C ASN A 33 -7.86 -0.20 -1.46
N SER A 34 -9.08 0.12 -1.90
CA SER A 34 -9.81 1.30 -1.41
C SER A 34 -10.32 1.11 0.02
N GLN A 35 -9.63 0.29 0.83
CA GLN A 35 -9.77 0.36 2.28
C GLN A 35 -9.11 1.67 2.70
N SER A 36 -9.85 2.47 3.44
CA SER A 36 -9.33 3.70 4.00
C SER A 36 -8.01 3.42 4.75
N LEU A 37 -7.08 4.38 4.74
CA LEU A 37 -5.85 4.27 5.54
C LEU A 37 -6.18 3.93 7.01
N GLU A 38 -7.33 4.40 7.49
CA GLU A 38 -7.92 4.09 8.79
C GLU A 38 -8.24 2.59 9.01
N GLU A 39 -8.79 1.91 8.00
CA GLU A 39 -9.04 0.46 8.06
C GLU A 39 -7.73 -0.34 8.08
N HIS A 40 -6.71 0.10 7.36
CA HIS A 40 -5.39 -0.53 7.36
C HIS A 40 -4.60 -0.28 8.65
N LEU A 41 -4.83 0.86 9.31
CA LEU A 41 -4.24 1.22 10.60
C LEU A 41 -5.13 0.81 11.78
N ARG A 42 -6.23 0.08 11.53
CA ARG A 42 -7.16 -0.31 12.58
C ARG A 42 -6.46 -1.26 13.54
N VAL A 43 -6.16 -0.74 14.73
CA VAL A 43 -5.52 -1.49 15.80
C VAL A 43 -6.47 -2.63 16.18
N VAL A 44 -6.02 -3.86 15.95
CA VAL A 44 -6.74 -5.06 16.40
C VAL A 44 -6.66 -5.07 17.93
N PRO A 45 -7.79 -5.08 18.64
CA PRO A 45 -7.79 -5.15 20.10
C PRO A 45 -7.09 -6.42 20.56
N SER A 46 -6.38 -6.34 21.68
CA SER A 46 -5.84 -7.53 22.31
C SER A 46 -6.96 -8.48 22.77
N GLU A 47 -6.68 -9.78 22.84
CA GLU A 47 -7.65 -10.76 23.36
C GLU A 47 -8.16 -10.38 24.76
N LEU A 48 -7.29 -9.79 25.59
CA LEU A 48 -7.65 -9.30 26.92
C LEU A 48 -8.60 -8.09 26.88
N GLU A 49 -8.41 -7.16 25.95
CA GLU A 49 -9.37 -6.06 25.75
C GLU A 49 -10.73 -6.55 25.29
N ILE A 50 -10.76 -7.56 24.41
CA ILE A 50 -12.01 -8.18 23.96
C ILE A 50 -12.74 -8.81 25.15
N ILE A 51 -12.04 -9.60 25.97
CA ILE A 51 -12.62 -10.23 27.17
C ILE A 51 -13.11 -9.16 28.17
N ARG A 52 -12.36 -8.07 28.36
CA ARG A 52 -12.75 -6.99 29.28
C ARG A 52 -14.04 -6.31 28.83
N GLN A 53 -14.15 -5.97 27.55
CA GLN A 53 -15.37 -5.37 27.01
C GLN A 53 -16.58 -6.32 27.15
N ASP A 54 -16.38 -7.61 26.91
CA ASP A 54 -17.44 -8.61 27.06
C ASP A 54 -17.93 -8.71 28.51
N PHE A 55 -17.00 -8.64 29.47
CA PHE A 55 -17.30 -8.63 30.89
C PHE A 55 -18.06 -7.36 31.30
N GLU A 56 -17.57 -6.17 30.92
CA GLU A 56 -18.23 -4.89 31.19
C GLU A 56 -19.67 -4.86 30.63
N ARG A 57 -19.86 -5.36 29.40
CA ARG A 57 -21.19 -5.47 28.78
C ARG A 57 -22.13 -6.35 29.59
N ARG A 58 -21.68 -7.53 30.01
CA ARG A 58 -22.49 -8.46 30.81
C ARG A 58 -22.83 -7.90 32.18
N ASN A 59 -21.89 -7.19 32.81
CA ASN A 59 -22.13 -6.56 34.09
C ASN A 59 -23.19 -5.44 33.99
N ALA A 60 -23.11 -4.59 32.95
CA ALA A 60 -24.11 -3.56 32.72
C ALA A 60 -25.52 -4.11 32.43
N GLU A 61 -25.61 -5.29 31.82
CA GLU A 61 -26.90 -5.98 31.60
C GLU A 61 -27.47 -6.54 32.90
N LEU A 62 -26.61 -7.02 33.80
CA LEU A 62 -27.01 -7.48 35.14
C LEU A 62 -27.43 -6.33 36.05
N GLU A 63 -26.74 -5.19 36.01
CA GLU A 63 -27.11 -4.00 36.79
C GLU A 63 -28.42 -3.35 36.32
N ARG A 64 -28.87 -3.65 35.09
CA ARG A 64 -30.15 -3.22 34.55
C ARG A 64 -31.33 -4.14 34.92
N ARG A 65 -31.09 -5.29 35.56
CA ARG A 65 -32.12 -6.22 36.05
C ARG A 65 -32.35 -6.05 37.54
#